data_AF-A0A947V9J3-F1
#
_entry.id   AF-A0A947V9J3-F1
#
_cell.length_a   1.000
_cell.length_b   1.000
_cell.length_c   1.000
_cell.angle_alpha   90.00
_cell.angle_beta   90.00
_cell.angle_gamma   90.00
#
_symmetry.space_group_name_H-M   'P 1'
#
loop_
_entity.id
_entity.type
_entity.pdbx_description
1 polymer ?
#
loop_
_entity_poly.entity_id
_entity_poly.type
_entity_poly.pdbx_seq_one_letter_code
_entity_poly.pdbx_strand_id
1 'polypeptide(L)'
;MKILPALLLMLPLTAYAEWGDFDIEFEADKPWVELSAQLPATPKAENLVEFNVSSAARHRHFVDTASISVGEDKVVRYTVVIEAAGGAKNVSFEGMRCETAERRLYAYGHSDGSWSKARKSDWEGIKLRSLLSYHKALYEDHFCPDGINVRNVTEAVRNLRQARR
;
A
#
# COMPACT_ATOMS: atom_id res chain seq x y z
N MET A 1 57.05 50.16 -27.59
CA MET A 1 56.32 50.02 -26.31
C MET A 1 54.87 49.76 -26.63
N LYS A 2 54.36 48.60 -26.20
CA LYS A 2 53.03 48.04 -26.48
C LYS A 2 52.01 48.58 -25.47
N ILE A 3 50.80 48.93 -25.89
CA ILE A 3 49.59 48.61 -25.11
C ILE A 3 48.33 48.58 -26.00
N LEU A 4 47.57 47.49 -25.86
CA LEU A 4 46.42 47.01 -26.64
C LEU A 4 45.11 47.76 -26.31
N PRO A 5 44.10 47.74 -27.22
CA PRO A 5 42.75 48.20 -26.91
C PRO A 5 41.99 47.14 -26.10
N ALA A 6 41.32 47.57 -25.03
CA ALA A 6 40.51 46.73 -24.16
C ALA A 6 39.21 46.32 -24.86
N LEU A 7 39.08 45.02 -25.16
CA LEU A 7 37.88 44.39 -25.67
C LEU A 7 36.94 44.07 -24.49
N LEU A 8 35.80 44.74 -24.42
CA LEU A 8 34.77 44.53 -23.39
C LEU A 8 33.95 43.27 -23.75
N LEU A 9 34.27 42.12 -23.13
CA LEU A 9 33.53 40.86 -23.26
C LEU A 9 32.33 40.88 -22.30
N MET A 10 31.12 41.03 -22.85
CA MET A 10 29.87 40.73 -22.14
C MET A 10 29.69 39.21 -22.05
N LEU A 11 29.66 38.67 -20.84
CA LEU A 11 29.28 37.29 -20.57
C LEU A 11 27.74 37.19 -20.48
N PRO A 12 27.10 36.24 -21.17
CA PRO A 12 25.68 35.96 -20.95
C PRO A 12 25.50 35.21 -19.62
N LEU A 13 24.64 35.70 -18.74
CA LEU A 13 24.12 34.90 -17.63
C LEU A 13 23.23 33.79 -18.21
N THR A 14 23.75 32.57 -18.25
CA THR A 14 22.90 31.37 -18.40
C THR A 14 22.19 31.12 -17.08
N ALA A 15 20.92 31.49 -16.99
CA ALA A 15 20.05 31.07 -15.90
C ALA A 15 19.73 29.57 -16.07
N TYR A 16 20.42 28.71 -15.32
CA TYR A 16 20.01 27.33 -15.13
C TYR A 16 18.85 27.32 -14.16
N ALA A 17 17.64 27.03 -14.65
CA ALA A 17 16.50 26.70 -13.80
C ALA A 17 16.62 25.21 -13.43
N GLU A 18 17.33 24.92 -12.34
CA GLU A 18 17.28 23.62 -11.69
C GLU A 18 15.99 23.60 -10.85
N TRP A 19 14.89 23.19 -11.48
CA TRP A 19 13.67 22.83 -10.76
C TRP A 19 13.97 21.51 -10.06
N GLY A 20 14.57 21.67 -8.88
CA GLY A 20 14.98 20.62 -7.99
C GLY A 20 13.84 19.67 -7.67
N ASP A 21 14.25 18.41 -7.58
CA ASP A 21 13.61 17.27 -6.95
C ASP A 21 12.98 17.68 -5.60
N PHE A 22 11.74 18.15 -5.63
CA PHE A 22 10.94 18.42 -4.44
C PHE A 22 9.74 17.48 -4.46
N ASP A 23 9.72 16.56 -3.50
CA ASP A 23 8.55 15.93 -2.87
C ASP A 23 8.64 14.40 -2.69
N ILE A 24 9.79 13.84 -2.27
CA ILE A 24 9.84 12.44 -1.79
C ILE A 24 10.11 12.32 -0.27
N GLU A 25 10.56 13.38 0.41
CA GLU A 25 11.06 13.25 1.79
C GLU A 25 10.05 13.62 2.91
N PHE A 26 8.80 13.98 2.58
CA PHE A 26 7.85 14.49 3.59
C PHE A 26 6.93 13.44 4.24
N GLU A 27 7.00 12.16 3.83
CA GLU A 27 6.20 11.10 4.48
C GLU A 27 6.89 10.44 5.69
N ALA A 28 8.22 10.56 5.81
CA ALA A 28 8.99 9.81 6.80
C ALA A 28 8.82 10.33 8.25
N ASP A 29 8.61 11.65 8.41
CA ASP A 29 8.73 12.34 9.71
C ASP A 29 7.41 12.63 10.43
N LYS A 30 6.26 12.17 9.92
CA LYS A 30 5.00 12.36 10.65
C LYS A 30 5.04 11.60 11.99
N PRO A 31 4.80 12.27 13.14
CA PRO A 31 4.81 11.61 14.43
C PRO A 31 3.76 10.50 14.42
N TRP A 32 4.15 9.31 14.90
CA TRP A 32 3.35 8.09 14.84
C TRP A 32 1.93 8.25 15.41
N VAL A 33 1.76 9.16 16.37
CA VAL A 33 0.47 9.52 16.97
C VAL A 33 -0.54 9.99 15.91
N GLU A 34 -0.14 10.77 14.91
CA GLU A 34 -1.04 11.27 13.86
C GLU A 34 -1.41 10.17 12.84
N LEU A 35 -0.49 9.26 12.52
CA LEU A 35 -0.78 8.08 11.69
C LEU A 35 -1.73 7.10 12.39
N SER A 36 -1.63 6.98 13.72
CA SER A 36 -2.52 6.11 14.50
C SER A 36 -4.00 6.53 14.40
N ALA A 37 -4.27 7.82 14.23
CA ALA A 37 -5.62 8.35 14.03
C ALA A 37 -6.24 7.92 12.68
N GLN A 38 -5.42 7.44 11.73
CA GLN A 38 -5.85 6.94 10.43
C GLN A 38 -5.94 5.41 10.35
N LEU A 39 -5.49 4.70 11.39
CA LEU A 39 -5.57 3.24 11.42
C LEU A 39 -7.01 2.78 11.67
N PRO A 40 -7.44 1.66 11.05
CA PRO A 40 -8.78 1.15 11.25
C PRO A 40 -8.95 0.61 12.68
N ALA A 41 -10.21 0.48 13.09
CA ALA A 41 -10.54 -0.26 14.30
C ALA A 41 -10.03 -1.72 14.20
N THR A 42 -9.79 -2.35 15.35
CA THR A 42 -9.42 -3.77 15.41
C THR A 42 -10.45 -4.62 14.66
N PRO A 43 -10.01 -5.57 13.81
CA PRO A 43 -10.92 -6.36 13.01
C PRO A 43 -11.82 -7.24 13.89
N LYS A 44 -13.12 -7.24 13.57
CA LYS A 44 -14.14 -8.03 14.27
C LYS A 44 -14.59 -9.23 13.43
N ALA A 45 -14.94 -10.32 14.09
CA ALA A 45 -15.26 -11.58 13.42
C ALA A 45 -16.43 -11.45 12.42
N GLU A 46 -17.43 -10.62 12.74
CA GLU A 46 -18.59 -10.37 11.87
C GLU A 46 -18.25 -9.67 10.54
N ASN A 47 -17.11 -8.99 10.47
CA ASN A 47 -16.68 -8.26 9.28
C ASN A 47 -15.67 -9.03 8.42
N LEU A 48 -15.16 -10.15 8.93
CA LEU A 48 -14.15 -10.97 8.25
C LEU A 48 -14.78 -11.75 7.10
N VAL A 49 -14.26 -11.52 5.90
CA VAL A 49 -14.59 -12.31 4.71
C VAL A 49 -13.36 -13.14 4.33
N GLU A 50 -13.53 -14.45 4.38
CA GLU A 50 -12.50 -15.41 3.94
C GLU A 50 -12.36 -15.39 2.42
N PHE A 51 -11.13 -15.43 1.93
CA PHE A 51 -10.80 -15.53 0.51
C PHE A 51 -9.78 -16.64 0.26
N ASN A 52 -9.81 -17.21 -0.95
CA ASN A 52 -8.89 -18.27 -1.33
C ASN A 52 -7.60 -17.68 -1.93
N VAL A 53 -6.45 -18.24 -1.58
CA VAL A 53 -5.15 -17.86 -2.16
C VAL A 53 -4.71 -18.84 -3.24
N SER A 54 -4.73 -20.14 -2.92
CA SER A 54 -4.57 -21.24 -3.86
C SER A 54 -4.84 -22.57 -3.14
N SER A 55 -4.89 -23.67 -3.90
CA SER A 55 -4.91 -25.03 -3.34
C SER A 55 -3.65 -25.41 -2.56
N ALA A 56 -2.54 -24.70 -2.74
CA ALA A 56 -1.29 -24.94 -2.03
C ALA A 56 -1.21 -24.18 -0.70
N ALA A 57 -2.02 -23.14 -0.51
CA ALA A 57 -2.03 -22.34 0.70
C ALA A 57 -2.69 -23.11 1.86
N ARG A 58 -1.97 -23.22 2.98
CA ARG A 58 -2.46 -23.91 4.20
C ARG A 58 -3.08 -22.98 5.24
N HIS A 59 -2.85 -21.67 5.09
CA HIS A 59 -3.39 -20.66 5.99
C HIS A 59 -4.78 -20.24 5.51
N ARG A 60 -5.65 -19.87 6.46
CA ARG A 60 -6.90 -19.20 6.14
C ARG A 60 -6.64 -17.71 6.10
N HIS A 61 -7.19 -17.03 5.10
CA HIS A 61 -6.94 -15.63 4.85
C HIS A 61 -8.26 -14.89 4.84
N PHE A 62 -8.31 -13.75 5.50
CA PHE A 62 -9.51 -12.93 5.60
C PHE A 62 -9.17 -11.48 5.35
N VAL A 63 -10.13 -10.75 4.80
CA VAL A 63 -10.14 -9.30 4.80
C VAL A 63 -11.22 -8.81 5.74
N ASP A 64 -10.89 -7.84 6.59
CA ASP A 64 -11.89 -7.11 7.37
C ASP A 64 -12.58 -6.07 6.48
N THR A 65 -13.83 -6.33 6.13
CA THR A 65 -14.59 -5.46 5.22
C THR A 65 -14.84 -4.06 5.77
N ALA A 66 -14.84 -3.86 7.09
CA ALA A 66 -15.03 -2.55 7.71
C ALA A 66 -13.77 -1.68 7.63
N SER A 67 -12.60 -2.27 7.37
CA SER A 67 -11.33 -1.55 7.21
C SER A 67 -11.07 -1.07 5.79
N ILE A 68 -11.87 -1.51 4.81
CA ILE A 68 -11.62 -1.23 3.40
C ILE A 68 -11.90 0.24 3.09
N SER A 69 -10.92 0.90 2.48
CA SER A 69 -11.08 2.23 1.87
C SER A 69 -10.40 2.29 0.51
N VAL A 70 -10.97 3.10 -0.39
CA VAL A 70 -10.39 3.40 -1.70
C VAL A 70 -10.08 4.89 -1.69
N GLY A 71 -8.79 5.23 -1.60
CA GLY A 71 -8.35 6.62 -1.55
C GLY A 71 -8.38 7.29 -2.93
N GLU A 72 -8.43 8.62 -2.92
CA GLU A 72 -8.30 9.43 -4.15
C GLU A 72 -6.94 9.20 -4.84
N ASP A 73 -5.94 8.83 -4.04
CA ASP A 73 -4.59 8.41 -4.44
C ASP A 73 -4.51 7.04 -5.12
N LYS A 74 -5.66 6.43 -5.44
CA LYS A 74 -5.76 5.11 -6.07
C LYS A 74 -5.08 4.01 -5.26
N VAL A 75 -5.08 4.14 -3.93
CA VAL A 75 -4.65 3.07 -3.03
C VAL A 75 -5.86 2.42 -2.38
N VAL A 76 -5.97 1.10 -2.52
CA VAL A 76 -6.93 0.29 -1.76
C VAL A 76 -6.28 -0.07 -0.43
N ARG A 77 -6.84 0.43 0.68
CA ARG A 77 -6.34 0.15 2.04
C ARG A 77 -7.26 -0.83 2.73
N TYR A 78 -6.69 -1.80 3.45
CA TYR A 78 -7.44 -2.89 4.08
C TYR A 78 -6.63 -3.55 5.19
N THR A 79 -7.34 -4.18 6.12
CA THR A 79 -6.78 -5.08 7.12
C THR A 79 -6.92 -6.51 6.62
N VAL A 80 -5.81 -7.24 6.57
CA VAL A 80 -5.77 -8.67 6.32
C VAL A 80 -5.52 -9.41 7.62
N VAL A 81 -6.19 -10.55 7.78
CA VAL A 81 -6.03 -11.47 8.88
C VAL A 81 -5.60 -12.82 8.31
N ILE A 82 -4.51 -13.38 8.83
CA ILE A 82 -3.99 -14.68 8.41
C ILE A 82 -4.00 -15.61 9.62
N GLU A 83 -4.73 -16.70 9.52
CA GLU A 83 -4.80 -17.75 10.54
C GLU A 83 -3.99 -18.97 10.08
N ALA A 84 -2.94 -19.29 10.83
CA ALA A 84 -2.15 -20.48 10.60
C ALA A 84 -2.82 -21.72 11.19
N ALA A 85 -2.52 -22.90 10.64
CA ALA A 85 -3.06 -24.18 11.13
C ALA A 85 -2.74 -24.44 12.61
N GLY A 86 -1.64 -23.89 13.13
CA GLY A 86 -1.27 -23.97 14.55
C GLY A 86 -1.98 -22.96 15.46
N GLY A 87 -2.97 -22.21 14.96
CA GLY A 87 -3.75 -21.24 15.74
C GLY A 87 -3.14 -19.84 15.85
N ALA A 88 -1.93 -19.63 15.31
CA ALA A 88 -1.34 -18.29 15.26
C ALA A 88 -2.13 -17.37 14.32
N LYS A 89 -2.43 -16.16 14.78
CA LYS A 89 -3.16 -15.14 14.03
C LYS A 89 -2.25 -13.94 13.79
N ASN A 90 -2.06 -13.58 12.52
CA ASN A 90 -1.36 -12.37 12.11
C ASN A 90 -2.37 -11.36 11.57
N VAL A 91 -2.23 -10.10 11.97
CA VAL A 91 -3.09 -9.01 11.51
C VAL A 91 -2.19 -7.90 10.98
N SER A 92 -2.46 -7.44 9.76
CA SER A 92 -1.74 -6.33 9.15
C SER A 92 -2.69 -5.37 8.47
N PHE A 93 -2.37 -4.07 8.56
CA PHE A 93 -3.03 -3.02 7.79
C PHE A 93 -2.12 -2.63 6.63
N GLU A 94 -2.66 -2.75 5.42
CA GLU A 94 -1.90 -2.71 4.17
C GLU A 94 -2.58 -1.80 3.14
N GLY A 95 -1.78 -1.34 2.17
CA GLY A 95 -2.23 -0.63 0.99
C GLY A 95 -1.81 -1.35 -0.26
N MET A 96 -2.64 -1.31 -1.30
CA MET A 96 -2.37 -1.89 -2.62
C MET A 96 -2.55 -0.84 -3.71
N ARG A 97 -1.58 -0.76 -4.63
CA ARG A 97 -1.64 0.03 -5.86
C ARG A 97 -1.81 -0.91 -7.04
N CYS A 98 -2.92 -0.77 -7.77
CA CYS A 98 -3.17 -1.65 -8.91
C CYS A 98 -2.27 -1.29 -10.10
N GLU A 99 -2.05 0.00 -10.37
CA GLU A 99 -1.27 0.48 -11.52
C GLU A 99 0.15 -0.10 -11.58
N THR A 100 0.81 -0.23 -10.43
CA THR A 100 2.20 -0.73 -10.33
C THR A 100 2.30 -2.16 -9.79
N ALA A 101 1.17 -2.78 -9.44
CA ALA A 101 1.12 -4.07 -8.73
C ALA A 101 2.01 -4.09 -7.49
N GLU A 102 1.89 -3.06 -6.65
CA GLU A 102 2.67 -2.90 -5.42
C GLU A 102 1.78 -2.93 -4.18
N ARG A 103 2.38 -3.33 -3.06
CA ARG A 103 1.77 -3.28 -1.74
C ARG A 103 2.67 -2.57 -0.74
N ARG A 104 2.05 -1.91 0.24
CA ARG A 104 2.71 -1.24 1.35
C ARG A 104 2.14 -1.77 2.65
N LEU A 105 3.00 -2.10 3.61
CA LEU A 105 2.59 -2.45 4.95
C LEU A 105 2.64 -1.20 5.83
N TYR A 106 1.52 -0.84 6.46
CA TYR A 106 1.45 0.33 7.34
C TYR A 106 1.65 -0.04 8.81
N ALA A 107 0.97 -1.10 9.28
CA ALA A 107 0.97 -1.48 10.68
C ALA A 107 0.70 -2.96 10.90
N TYR A 108 1.14 -3.46 12.06
CA TYR A 108 0.82 -4.78 12.60
C TYR A 108 -0.18 -4.66 13.74
N GLY A 109 -1.21 -5.49 13.73
CA GLY A 109 -2.20 -5.57 14.80
C GLY A 109 -1.77 -6.54 15.89
N HIS A 110 -2.01 -6.18 17.14
CA HIS A 110 -1.72 -6.99 18.32
C HIS A 110 -2.99 -7.66 18.87
N SER A 111 -2.80 -8.68 19.71
CA SER A 111 -3.91 -9.43 20.32
C SER A 111 -4.76 -8.61 21.29
N ASP A 112 -4.19 -7.54 21.86
CA ASP A 112 -4.90 -6.57 22.70
C ASP A 112 -5.68 -5.52 21.88
N GLY A 113 -5.63 -5.62 20.54
CA GLY A 113 -6.29 -4.71 19.61
C GLY A 113 -5.49 -3.45 19.28
N SER A 114 -4.33 -3.25 19.90
CA SER A 114 -3.44 -2.14 19.55
C SER A 114 -2.73 -2.37 18.21
N TRP A 115 -2.18 -1.30 17.66
CA TRP A 115 -1.39 -1.32 16.44
C TRP A 115 0.05 -0.90 16.72
N SER A 116 1.00 -1.48 16.00
CA SER A 116 2.37 -0.96 15.89
C SER A 116 2.68 -0.59 14.45
N LYS A 117 3.36 0.55 14.24
CA LYS A 117 3.79 0.96 12.89
C LYS A 117 4.83 -0.02 12.35
N ALA A 118 4.71 -0.31 11.06
CA ALA A 118 5.73 -1.06 10.35
C ALA A 118 7.04 -0.26 10.32
N ARG A 119 8.14 -0.86 10.80
CA ARG A 119 9.46 -0.20 10.80
C ARG A 119 9.94 0.14 9.39
N LYS A 120 9.59 -0.70 8.42
CA LYS A 120 9.81 -0.49 6.99
C LYS A 120 8.44 -0.46 6.32
N SER A 121 8.14 0.65 5.67
CA SER A 121 6.84 0.89 5.02
C SER A 121 7.07 1.45 3.62
N ASP A 122 7.92 0.76 2.85
CA ASP A 122 8.14 1.08 1.45
C ASP A 122 7.10 0.36 0.58
N TRP A 123 6.90 0.85 -0.63
CA TRP A 123 6.19 0.10 -1.65
C TRP A 123 7.04 -1.09 -2.10
N GLU A 124 6.44 -2.26 -2.16
CA GLU A 124 7.09 -3.48 -2.63
C GLU A 124 6.22 -4.17 -3.68
N GLY A 125 6.86 -4.63 -4.76
CA GLY A 125 6.18 -5.37 -5.82
C GLY A 125 5.51 -6.65 -5.30
N ILE A 126 4.29 -6.90 -5.77
CA ILE A 126 3.55 -8.12 -5.47
C ILE A 126 4.22 -9.30 -6.18
N LYS A 127 4.37 -10.41 -5.45
CA LYS A 127 4.93 -11.66 -6.00
C LYS A 127 3.90 -12.40 -6.87
N LEU A 128 3.57 -11.84 -8.04
CA LEU A 128 2.53 -12.35 -8.95
C LEU A 128 2.79 -13.78 -9.47
N ARG A 129 4.04 -14.26 -9.43
CA ARG A 129 4.38 -15.64 -9.85
C ARG A 129 4.20 -16.69 -8.75
N SER A 130 3.92 -16.29 -7.51
CA SER A 130 3.84 -17.21 -6.37
C SER A 130 2.39 -17.63 -6.08
N LEU A 131 2.15 -18.94 -6.04
CA LEU A 131 0.87 -19.52 -5.62
C LEU A 131 0.59 -19.32 -4.12
N LEU A 132 1.58 -18.90 -3.33
CA LEU A 132 1.43 -18.65 -1.89
C LEU A 132 1.25 -17.15 -1.58
N SER A 133 1.27 -16.30 -2.61
CA SER A 133 1.11 -14.86 -2.44
C SER A 133 -0.36 -14.51 -2.24
N TYR A 134 -0.78 -14.23 -1.01
CA TYR A 134 -2.14 -13.73 -0.77
C TYR A 134 -2.36 -12.35 -1.40
N HIS A 135 -1.31 -11.54 -1.54
CA HIS A 135 -1.36 -10.28 -2.27
C HIS A 135 -1.73 -10.48 -3.74
N LYS A 136 -1.27 -11.56 -4.38
CA LYS A 136 -1.63 -11.89 -5.75
C LYS A 136 -3.14 -12.15 -5.86
N ALA A 137 -3.70 -12.97 -4.98
CA ALA A 137 -5.14 -13.25 -4.97
C ALA A 137 -5.96 -11.97 -4.74
N LEU A 138 -5.56 -11.14 -3.78
CA LEU A 138 -6.22 -9.85 -3.56
C LEU A 138 -6.12 -8.91 -4.77
N TYR A 139 -4.96 -8.88 -5.44
CA TYR A 139 -4.76 -8.08 -6.64
C TYR A 139 -5.62 -8.60 -7.80
N GLU A 140 -5.41 -9.84 -8.24
CA GLU A 140 -6.02 -10.38 -9.46
C GLU A 140 -7.53 -10.61 -9.32
N ASP A 141 -7.97 -11.10 -8.15
CA ASP A 141 -9.33 -11.64 -8.00
C ASP A 141 -10.29 -10.67 -7.29
N HIS A 142 -9.78 -9.62 -6.62
CA HIS A 142 -10.61 -8.83 -5.70
C HIS A 142 -10.52 -7.32 -5.92
N PHE A 143 -9.32 -6.73 -5.84
CA PHE A 143 -9.13 -5.29 -5.78
C PHE A 143 -8.67 -4.65 -7.09
N CYS A 144 -8.04 -5.43 -7.97
CA CYS A 144 -7.46 -4.94 -9.21
C CYS A 144 -7.90 -5.77 -10.42
N PRO A 145 -9.22 -5.97 -10.67
CA PRO A 145 -9.66 -6.65 -11.87
C PRO A 145 -9.08 -5.93 -13.11
N ASP A 146 -8.45 -6.70 -14.00
CA ASP A 146 -7.73 -6.21 -15.18
C ASP A 146 -6.60 -5.19 -14.88
N GLY A 147 -6.07 -5.19 -13.65
CA GLY A 147 -5.05 -4.24 -13.19
C GLY A 147 -5.60 -2.85 -12.84
N ILE A 148 -6.93 -2.69 -12.80
CA ILE A 148 -7.58 -1.41 -12.51
C ILE A 148 -8.21 -1.48 -11.12
N ASN A 149 -7.99 -0.44 -10.31
CA ASN A 149 -8.62 -0.31 -9.00
C ASN A 149 -10.14 -0.48 -9.07
N VAL A 150 -10.68 -1.25 -8.13
CA VAL A 150 -12.09 -1.17 -7.74
C VAL A 150 -12.52 0.28 -7.51
N ARG A 151 -13.71 0.64 -7.99
CA ARG A 151 -14.19 2.03 -8.00
C ARG A 151 -14.55 2.53 -6.61
N ASN A 152 -14.98 1.63 -5.73
CA ASN A 152 -15.41 1.96 -4.37
C ASN A 152 -15.41 0.72 -3.47
N VAL A 153 -15.63 0.97 -2.17
CA VAL A 153 -15.69 -0.06 -1.13
C VAL A 153 -16.77 -1.11 -1.42
N THR A 154 -17.94 -0.70 -1.93
CA THR A 154 -19.03 -1.63 -2.24
C THR A 154 -18.62 -2.66 -3.30
N GLU A 155 -17.89 -2.23 -4.32
CA GLU A 155 -17.34 -3.12 -5.35
C GLU A 155 -16.28 -4.07 -4.78
N ALA A 156 -15.34 -3.56 -3.98
CA ALA A 156 -14.33 -4.39 -3.31
C ALA A 156 -14.95 -5.50 -2.45
N VAL A 157 -15.92 -5.14 -1.60
CA VAL A 157 -16.61 -6.09 -0.71
C VAL A 157 -17.44 -7.10 -1.49
N ARG A 158 -18.08 -6.68 -2.59
CA ARG A 158 -18.82 -7.60 -3.47
C ARG A 158 -17.90 -8.63 -4.10
N ASN A 159 -16.75 -8.21 -4.65
CA ASN A 159 -15.79 -9.12 -5.28
C ASN A 159 -15.29 -10.18 -4.29
N LEU A 160 -14.92 -9.76 -3.07
CA LEU A 160 -14.53 -10.67 -1.98
C LEU A 160 -15.62 -11.71 -1.65
N ARG A 161 -16.88 -11.28 -1.56
CA ARG A 161 -18.01 -12.16 -1.21
C ARG A 161 -18.41 -13.10 -2.34
N GLN A 162 -18.23 -12.69 -3.59
CA GLN A 162 -18.57 -13.50 -4.76
C GLN A 162 -17.54 -14.59 -5.02
N ALA A 163 -16.25 -14.31 -4.84
CA ALA A 163 -15.18 -15.28 -5.01
C ALA A 163 -15.18 -16.43 -3.98
N ARG A 164 -16.02 -16.33 -2.93
CA ARG A 164 -16.26 -17.42 -1.98
C ARG A 164 -17.17 -18.53 -2.56
N ARG A 165 -17.87 -18.27 -3.66
CA ARG A 165 -18.76 -19.23 -4.34
C ARG A 165 -18.02 -20.00 -5.42
#